data_AF-P44773-F1
#
_entry.id   AF-P44773-F1
#
_cell.length_a   1.000
_cell.length_b   1.000
_cell.length_c   1.000
_cell.angle_alpha   90.00
_cell.angle_beta   90.00
_cell.angle_gamma   90.00
#
_symmetry.space_group_name_H-M   'P 1'
#
loop_
_entity.id
_entity.type
_entity.pdbx_description
1 polymer ?
#
loop_
_entity_poly.entity_id
_entity_poly.type
_entity_poly.pdbx_seq_one_letter_code
_entity_poly.pdbx_strand_id
1 'polypeptide(L)'
;MAKEQPNDLTEQLTDTPKTAVEQAETMQSVPQTIVKKTGTALSLLAILVALGIGGAGYYFGQQQMAKIQQKLTALENQTGANLSSNNTNNNKRLTQLEQSLKTAQENIAQLEQLIVSKTGEITSLQTQMKQVSQLAIAQQPSDWLFSEADFLLNNALRKLVLDNDVDTAVSLLKLADETLVKVNNSQANEIRSAINQDLKQLLSLSSVDQNAIMQKLSQLANTVDELQRL
;
A
#
# COMPACT_ATOMS: atom_id res chain seq x y z
N MET A 1 -30.54 -8.52 -15.60
CA MET A 1 -30.85 -7.77 -16.84
C MET A 1 -29.55 -7.32 -17.46
N ALA A 2 -29.44 -7.45 -18.79
CA ALA A 2 -28.29 -7.20 -19.66
C ALA A 2 -27.54 -5.87 -19.36
N LYS A 3 -26.27 -5.66 -19.68
CA LYS A 3 -25.49 -6.07 -20.87
C LYS A 3 -23.99 -6.09 -20.54
N GLU A 4 -23.29 -7.03 -21.16
CA GLU A 4 -21.85 -6.97 -21.40
C GLU A 4 -21.48 -5.77 -22.28
N GLN A 5 -20.32 -5.17 -22.00
CA GLN A 5 -19.58 -4.30 -22.90
C GLN A 5 -18.11 -4.74 -22.85
N PRO A 6 -17.63 -5.45 -23.88
CA PRO A 6 -16.21 -5.43 -24.22
C PRO A 6 -16.00 -4.80 -25.61
N ASN A 7 -14.76 -4.34 -25.79
CA ASN A 7 -14.05 -4.18 -27.07
C ASN A 7 -14.08 -2.82 -27.78
N ASP A 8 -12.99 -2.06 -27.61
CA ASP A 8 -12.35 -1.19 -28.62
C ASP A 8 -10.91 -0.96 -28.09
N LEU A 9 -9.79 -1.28 -28.73
CA LEU A 9 -9.41 -1.02 -30.10
C LEU A 9 -8.53 -2.14 -30.62
N THR A 10 -8.98 -2.78 -31.69
CA THR A 10 -8.16 -3.60 -32.58
C THR A 10 -7.98 -2.80 -33.87
N GLU A 11 -6.87 -2.08 -33.98
CA GLU A 11 -6.30 -1.62 -35.27
C GLU A 11 -4.97 -2.38 -35.41
N GLN A 12 -4.61 -3.08 -36.47
CA GLN A 12 -5.14 -3.15 -37.82
C GLN A 12 -4.52 -4.44 -38.40
N LEU A 13 -5.34 -5.45 -38.69
CA LEU A 13 -4.93 -6.61 -39.49
C LEU A 13 -5.61 -6.49 -40.86
N THR A 14 -4.88 -5.99 -41.84
CA THR A 14 -5.13 -6.18 -43.27
C THR A 14 -3.74 -6.20 -43.90
N ASP A 15 -3.19 -7.32 -44.33
CA ASP A 15 -3.71 -8.01 -45.49
C ASP A 15 -3.29 -9.49 -45.42
N THR A 16 -4.28 -10.37 -45.44
CA THR A 16 -4.07 -11.82 -45.54
C THR A 16 -4.80 -12.29 -46.80
N PRO A 17 -4.12 -12.82 -47.80
CA PRO A 17 -4.74 -13.76 -48.72
C PRO A 17 -4.43 -15.16 -48.20
N LYS A 18 -5.38 -15.75 -47.47
CA LYS A 18 -5.37 -17.18 -47.19
C LYS A 18 -5.92 -17.94 -48.39
N THR A 19 -5.11 -18.91 -48.81
CA THR A 19 -5.39 -20.10 -49.60
C THR A 19 -6.69 -20.83 -49.22
N ALA A 20 -7.23 -21.58 -50.20
CA ALA A 20 -8.13 -22.73 -50.12
C ALA A 20 -9.64 -22.37 -50.24
N VAL A 21 -10.52 -22.96 -51.05
CA VAL A 21 -10.59 -24.26 -51.77
C VAL A 21 -11.67 -24.11 -52.88
N GLU A 22 -11.30 -24.43 -54.13
CA GLU A 22 -12.06 -25.28 -55.08
C GLU A 22 -13.50 -24.88 -55.49
N GLN A 23 -13.72 -24.69 -56.81
CA GLN A 23 -14.60 -25.54 -57.63
C GLN A 23 -14.71 -25.04 -59.09
N ALA A 24 -14.65 -26.00 -60.02
CA ALA A 24 -15.23 -26.01 -61.37
C ALA A 24 -14.53 -25.28 -62.54
N GLU A 25 -13.78 -26.12 -63.29
CA GLU A 25 -13.96 -26.38 -64.73
C GLU A 25 -13.57 -25.36 -65.81
N THR A 26 -12.63 -25.84 -66.62
CA THR A 26 -12.45 -25.63 -68.06
C THR A 26 -12.03 -24.24 -68.51
N MET A 27 -10.77 -24.08 -68.93
CA MET A 27 -10.42 -23.59 -70.28
C MET A 27 -9.00 -24.03 -70.64
N GLN A 28 -8.90 -24.62 -71.83
CA GLN A 28 -7.73 -25.24 -72.42
C GLN A 28 -6.61 -24.25 -72.80
N SER A 29 -5.42 -24.85 -72.82
CA SER A 29 -4.24 -24.53 -73.63
C SER A 29 -3.46 -23.24 -73.33
N VAL A 30 -2.45 -23.44 -72.48
CA VAL A 30 -1.11 -22.88 -72.61
C VAL A 30 -0.61 -22.80 -74.07
N PRO A 31 -0.25 -21.61 -74.58
CA PRO A 31 0.56 -21.51 -75.77
C PRO A 31 2.02 -21.80 -75.39
N GLN A 32 2.47 -23.00 -75.77
CA GLN A 32 3.89 -23.38 -75.71
C GLN A 32 4.62 -22.67 -76.85
N THR A 33 5.37 -21.61 -76.56
CA THR A 33 6.26 -20.99 -77.54
C THR A 33 7.58 -21.73 -77.58
N ILE A 34 7.76 -22.49 -78.67
CA ILE A 34 8.99 -23.21 -79.02
C ILE A 34 10.06 -22.16 -79.36
N VAL A 35 10.92 -21.79 -78.40
CA VAL A 35 12.08 -20.94 -78.67
C VAL A 35 13.30 -21.81 -79.02
N LYS A 36 13.81 -21.59 -80.24
CA LYS A 36 14.85 -22.38 -80.89
C LYS A 36 16.22 -22.24 -80.21
N LYS A 37 16.96 -23.34 -80.34
CA LYS A 37 18.25 -23.71 -79.74
C LYS A 37 19.43 -22.82 -80.19
N THR A 38 19.73 -21.74 -79.46
CA THR A 38 21.05 -21.07 -79.42
C THR A 38 21.24 -20.32 -78.08
N GLY A 39 21.33 -21.05 -76.96
CA GLY A 39 21.36 -20.42 -75.62
C GLY A 39 22.27 -21.07 -74.57
N THR A 40 23.05 -22.09 -74.93
CA THR A 40 23.84 -22.86 -73.96
C THR A 40 25.01 -22.06 -73.36
N ALA A 41 25.61 -21.13 -74.10
CA ALA A 41 26.70 -20.31 -73.58
C ALA A 41 26.21 -19.28 -72.54
N LEU A 42 25.05 -18.66 -72.79
CA LEU A 42 24.46 -17.69 -71.85
C LEU A 42 23.94 -18.37 -70.57
N SER A 43 23.34 -19.57 -70.68
CA SER A 43 22.90 -20.31 -69.49
C SER A 43 24.06 -20.73 -68.59
N LEU A 44 25.21 -21.10 -69.19
CA LEU A 44 26.40 -21.45 -68.43
C LEU A 44 26.97 -20.25 -67.67
N LEU A 45 27.00 -19.08 -68.32
CA LEU A 45 27.47 -17.84 -67.68
C LEU A 45 26.56 -17.42 -66.52
N ALA A 46 25.24 -17.53 -66.69
CA ALA A 46 24.27 -17.24 -65.63
C ALA A 46 24.46 -18.14 -64.39
N ILE A 47 24.71 -19.44 -64.59
CA ILE A 47 24.99 -20.37 -63.49
C ILE A 47 26.30 -19.99 -62.77
N LEU A 48 27.33 -19.61 -63.51
CA LEU A 48 28.62 -19.22 -62.93
C LEU A 48 28.51 -17.95 -62.07
N VAL A 49 27.76 -16.95 -62.53
CA VAL A 49 27.47 -15.73 -61.74
C VAL A 49 26.64 -16.06 -60.50
N ALA A 50 25.61 -16.90 -60.63
CA ALA A 50 24.80 -17.34 -59.50
C ALA A 50 25.63 -18.09 -58.44
N LEU A 51 26.55 -18.96 -58.86
CA LEU A 51 27.48 -19.65 -57.96
C LEU A 51 28.49 -18.69 -57.33
N GLY A 52 28.98 -17.69 -58.06
CA GLY A 52 29.88 -16.66 -57.52
C GLY A 52 29.22 -15.83 -56.42
N ILE A 53 27.97 -15.39 -56.65
CA ILE A 53 27.18 -14.66 -55.65
C ILE A 53 26.86 -15.56 -54.46
N GLY A 54 26.46 -16.81 -54.70
CA GLY A 54 26.18 -17.79 -53.65
C GLY A 54 27.40 -18.08 -52.78
N GLY A 55 28.57 -18.30 -53.40
CA GLY A 55 29.83 -18.58 -52.69
C GLY A 55 30.34 -17.38 -51.90
N ALA A 56 30.34 -16.19 -52.50
CA ALA A 56 30.74 -14.95 -51.82
C ALA A 56 29.78 -14.60 -50.67
N GLY A 57 28.48 -14.75 -50.90
CA GLY A 57 27.44 -14.55 -49.90
C GLY A 57 27.56 -15.52 -48.72
N TYR A 58 27.86 -16.79 -49.00
CA TYR A 58 28.06 -17.80 -47.95
C TYR A 58 29.26 -17.49 -47.06
N TYR A 59 30.40 -17.11 -47.65
CA TYR A 59 31.62 -16.79 -46.89
C TYR A 59 31.46 -15.54 -46.01
N PHE A 60 30.85 -14.47 -46.55
CA PHE A 60 30.60 -13.24 -45.77
C PHE A 60 29.51 -13.43 -44.71
N GLY A 61 28.46 -14.20 -45.01
CA GLY A 61 27.37 -14.47 -44.08
C GLY A 61 27.82 -15.24 -42.83
N GLN A 62 28.74 -16.20 -42.99
CA GLN A 62 29.22 -17.02 -41.87
C GLN A 62 29.98 -16.19 -40.82
N GLN A 63 30.80 -15.21 -41.24
CA GLN A 63 31.55 -14.35 -40.32
C GLN A 63 30.65 -13.40 -39.52
N GLN A 64 29.56 -12.92 -40.11
CA GLN A 64 28.60 -12.07 -39.40
C GLN A 64 27.79 -12.87 -38.39
N MET A 65 27.46 -14.12 -38.70
CA MET A 65 26.70 -14.99 -37.80
C MET A 65 27.43 -15.27 -36.48
N ALA A 66 28.75 -15.48 -36.53
CA ALA A 66 29.58 -15.68 -35.33
C ALA A 66 29.55 -14.46 -34.39
N LYS A 67 29.63 -13.24 -34.95
CA LYS A 67 29.55 -11.99 -34.15
C LYS A 67 28.16 -11.79 -33.55
N ILE A 68 27.10 -12.13 -34.28
CA ILE A 68 25.72 -12.02 -33.82
C ILE A 68 25.48 -12.99 -32.65
N GLN A 69 25.93 -14.25 -32.77
CA GLN A 69 25.82 -15.24 -31.70
C GLN A 69 26.56 -14.80 -30.44
N GLN A 70 27.80 -14.31 -30.56
CA GLN A 70 28.56 -13.85 -29.40
C GLN A 70 27.87 -12.68 -28.68
N LYS A 71 27.29 -11.73 -29.42
CA LYS A 71 26.51 -10.62 -28.83
C LYS A 71 25.24 -11.11 -28.14
N LEU A 72 24.53 -12.08 -28.72
CA LEU A 72 23.35 -12.69 -28.10
C LEU A 72 23.70 -13.39 -26.79
N THR A 73 24.74 -14.24 -26.79
CA THR A 73 25.18 -14.97 -25.60
C THR A 73 25.67 -14.02 -24.49
N ALA A 74 26.40 -12.95 -24.84
CA ALA A 74 26.82 -11.95 -23.86
C ALA A 74 25.61 -11.20 -23.25
N LEU A 75 24.63 -10.84 -24.08
CA LEU A 75 23.43 -10.14 -23.63
C LEU A 75 22.51 -11.05 -22.78
N GLU A 76 22.39 -12.32 -23.13
CA GLU A 76 21.67 -13.32 -22.35
C GLU A 76 22.31 -13.53 -20.97
N ASN A 77 23.64 -13.68 -20.92
CA ASN A 77 24.38 -13.80 -19.67
C ASN A 77 24.25 -12.54 -18.79
N GLN A 78 24.34 -11.35 -19.37
CA GLN A 78 24.23 -10.08 -18.64
C GLN A 78 22.80 -9.86 -18.12
N THR A 79 21.77 -10.22 -18.90
CA THR A 79 20.36 -10.09 -18.48
C THR A 79 20.01 -11.11 -17.40
N GLY A 80 20.44 -12.37 -17.55
CA GLY A 80 20.20 -13.43 -16.58
C GLY A 80 20.87 -13.17 -15.23
N ALA A 81 22.11 -12.66 -15.21
CA ALA A 81 22.82 -12.33 -13.97
C ALA A 81 22.18 -11.16 -13.21
N ASN A 82 21.78 -10.10 -13.92
CA ASN A 82 21.11 -8.95 -13.31
C ASN A 82 19.72 -9.32 -12.78
N LEU A 83 18.94 -10.10 -13.54
CA LEU A 83 17.61 -10.55 -13.12
C LEU A 83 17.70 -11.47 -11.90
N SER A 84 18.61 -12.44 -11.90
CA SER A 84 18.82 -13.36 -10.77
C SER A 84 19.30 -12.63 -9.51
N SER A 85 20.20 -11.66 -9.67
CA SER A 85 20.70 -10.85 -8.54
C SER A 85 19.59 -9.96 -7.96
N ASN A 86 18.81 -9.28 -8.81
CA ASN A 86 17.68 -8.48 -8.38
C ASN A 86 16.60 -9.34 -7.70
N ASN A 87 16.28 -10.51 -8.25
CA ASN A 87 15.28 -11.39 -7.66
C ASN A 87 15.73 -11.93 -6.30
N THR A 88 17.02 -12.27 -6.16
CA THR A 88 17.61 -12.71 -4.88
C THR A 88 17.59 -11.60 -3.83
N ASN A 89 17.96 -10.36 -4.22
CA ASN A 89 17.95 -9.20 -3.32
C ASN A 89 16.53 -8.80 -2.91
N ASN A 90 15.58 -8.84 -3.85
CA ASN A 90 14.16 -8.59 -3.57
C ASN A 90 13.60 -9.66 -2.64
N ASN A 91 13.90 -10.94 -2.86
CA ASN A 91 13.44 -12.01 -1.98
C ASN A 91 13.99 -11.86 -0.56
N LYS A 92 15.29 -11.51 -0.40
CA LYS A 92 15.87 -11.20 0.92
C LYS A 92 15.18 -10.02 1.62
N ARG A 93 14.89 -8.95 0.88
CA ARG A 93 14.15 -7.79 1.40
C ARG A 93 12.73 -8.16 1.80
N LEU A 94 12.04 -9.00 1.02
CA LEU A 94 10.70 -9.47 1.31
C LEU A 94 10.69 -10.30 2.60
N THR A 95 11.60 -11.27 2.74
CA THR A 95 11.74 -12.07 3.95
C THR A 95 12.10 -11.22 5.17
N GLN A 96 12.96 -10.21 5.02
CA GLN A 96 13.30 -9.29 6.11
C GLN A 96 12.11 -8.41 6.50
N LEU A 97 11.30 -7.96 5.54
CA LEU A 97 10.09 -7.19 5.78
C LEU A 97 9.01 -8.05 6.47
N GLU A 98 8.80 -9.28 6.01
CA GLU A 98 7.91 -10.26 6.66
C GLU A 98 8.32 -10.54 8.10
N GLN A 99 9.63 -10.74 8.35
CA GLN A 99 10.15 -10.93 9.70
C GLN A 99 9.93 -9.69 10.58
N SER A 100 10.15 -8.49 10.02
CA SER A 100 9.96 -7.23 10.75
C SER A 100 8.48 -6.99 11.07
N LEU A 101 7.58 -7.34 10.14
CA LEU A 101 6.13 -7.27 10.33
C LEU A 101 5.68 -8.25 11.41
N LYS A 102 6.20 -9.48 11.41
CA LYS A 102 5.92 -10.49 12.44
C LYS A 102 6.37 -10.00 13.83
N THR A 103 7.59 -9.48 13.95
CA THR A 103 8.10 -8.91 15.20
C THR A 103 7.25 -7.71 15.67
N ALA A 104 6.82 -6.85 14.75
CA ALA A 104 5.94 -5.73 15.09
C ALA A 104 4.57 -6.19 15.62
N GLN A 105 3.96 -7.21 14.99
CA GLN A 105 2.71 -7.80 15.47
C GLN A 105 2.86 -8.44 16.85
N GLU A 106 3.96 -9.16 17.10
CA GLU A 106 4.25 -9.75 18.42
C GLU A 106 4.40 -8.68 19.50
N ASN A 107 5.10 -7.58 19.20
CA ASN A 107 5.26 -6.46 20.12
C ASN A 107 3.92 -5.76 20.42
N ILE A 108 3.05 -5.59 19.41
CA ILE A 108 1.71 -5.02 19.59
C ILE A 108 0.88 -5.91 20.52
N ALA A 109 0.85 -7.23 20.27
CA ALA A 109 0.11 -8.17 21.13
C ALA A 109 0.62 -8.17 22.58
N GLN A 110 1.94 -8.10 22.79
CA GLN A 110 2.53 -7.97 24.14
C GLN A 110 2.14 -6.65 24.82
N LEU A 111 2.11 -5.55 24.06
CA LEU A 111 1.74 -4.24 24.59
C LEU A 111 0.26 -4.19 24.97
N GLU A 112 -0.63 -4.76 24.15
CA GLU A 112 -2.05 -4.90 24.46
C GLU A 112 -2.26 -5.72 25.74
N GLN A 113 -1.56 -6.85 25.88
CA GLN A 113 -1.62 -7.67 27.09
C GLN A 113 -1.12 -6.91 28.33
N LEU A 114 -0.04 -6.13 28.20
CA LEU A 114 0.48 -5.30 29.29
C LEU A 114 -0.52 -4.21 29.69
N ILE A 115 -1.17 -3.56 28.73
CA ILE A 115 -2.20 -2.55 28.97
C ILE A 115 -3.38 -3.17 29.72
N VAL A 116 -3.87 -4.35 29.30
CA VAL A 116 -4.97 -5.05 29.99
C VAL A 116 -4.57 -5.42 31.42
N SER A 117 -3.36 -5.96 31.63
CA SER A 117 -2.85 -6.30 32.97
C SER A 117 -2.78 -5.07 33.87
N LYS A 118 -2.20 -3.96 33.37
CA LYS A 118 -2.05 -2.72 34.13
C LYS A 118 -3.39 -2.06 34.41
N THR A 119 -4.33 -2.12 33.47
CA THR A 119 -5.70 -1.64 33.70
C THR A 119 -6.38 -2.44 34.81
N GLY A 120 -6.26 -3.77 34.80
CA GLY A 120 -6.77 -4.63 35.88
C GLY A 120 -6.14 -4.33 37.25
N GLU A 121 -4.82 -4.12 37.29
CA GLU A 121 -4.11 -3.69 38.51
C GLU A 121 -4.65 -2.35 39.03
N ILE A 122 -4.83 -1.35 38.16
CA ILE A 122 -5.38 -0.04 38.52
C ILE A 122 -6.81 -0.18 39.05
N THR A 123 -7.67 -0.96 38.40
CA THR A 123 -9.05 -1.19 38.87
C THR A 123 -9.09 -1.90 40.23
N SER A 124 -8.19 -2.87 40.45
CA SER A 124 -8.06 -3.54 41.75
C SER A 124 -7.59 -2.56 42.84
N LEU A 125 -6.57 -1.75 42.56
CA LEU A 125 -6.08 -0.72 43.48
C LEU A 125 -7.14 0.33 43.77
N GLN A 126 -7.91 0.77 42.77
CA GLN A 126 -9.05 1.67 42.95
C GLN A 126 -10.13 1.04 43.83
N THR A 127 -10.40 -0.26 43.68
CA THR A 127 -11.38 -0.96 44.51
C THR A 127 -10.93 -1.06 45.96
N GLN A 128 -9.65 -1.40 46.17
CA GLN A 128 -9.03 -1.43 47.51
C GLN A 128 -9.02 -0.04 48.14
N MET A 129 -8.67 0.99 47.36
CA MET A 129 -8.70 2.38 47.80
C MET A 129 -10.11 2.82 48.17
N LYS A 130 -11.14 2.45 47.39
CA LYS A 130 -12.55 2.71 47.72
C LYS A 130 -13.01 1.99 48.99
N GLN A 131 -12.47 0.81 49.31
CA GLN A 131 -12.77 0.11 50.56
C GLN A 131 -12.11 0.81 51.76
N VAL A 132 -10.83 1.17 51.62
CA VAL A 132 -10.11 1.93 52.64
C VAL A 132 -10.74 3.31 52.85
N SER A 133 -11.15 3.98 51.78
CA SER A 133 -11.81 5.28 51.88
C SER A 133 -13.18 5.19 52.51
N GLN A 134 -13.99 4.15 52.22
CA GLN A 134 -15.24 3.92 52.93
C GLN A 134 -15.04 3.73 54.45
N LEU A 135 -13.94 3.09 54.86
CA LEU A 135 -13.58 3.00 56.28
C LEU A 135 -13.12 4.34 56.85
N ALA A 136 -12.41 5.17 56.07
CA ALA A 136 -11.94 6.49 56.46
C ALA A 136 -13.04 7.57 56.48
N ILE A 137 -14.07 7.46 55.62
CA ILE A 137 -15.25 8.35 55.57
C ILE A 137 -15.95 8.42 56.93
N ALA A 138 -15.96 7.31 57.68
CA ALA A 138 -16.53 7.28 59.01
C ALA A 138 -15.85 8.26 59.99
N GLN A 139 -14.63 8.73 59.68
CA GLN A 139 -13.83 9.60 60.54
C GLN A 139 -13.79 11.06 60.03
N GLN A 140 -13.53 11.33 58.75
CA GLN A 140 -13.52 12.69 58.16
C GLN A 140 -13.84 12.67 56.65
N PRO A 141 -15.12 12.87 56.23
CA PRO A 141 -15.57 12.62 54.86
C PRO A 141 -15.00 13.55 53.77
N SER A 142 -14.72 14.82 54.08
CA SER A 142 -14.39 15.82 53.06
C SER A 142 -12.97 15.70 52.54
N ASP A 143 -12.00 15.49 53.44
CA ASP A 143 -10.58 15.64 53.09
C ASP A 143 -10.11 14.50 52.20
N TRP A 144 -10.61 13.28 52.42
CA TRP A 144 -10.32 12.17 51.52
C TRP A 144 -10.99 12.36 50.15
N LEU A 145 -12.22 12.91 50.08
CA LEU A 145 -12.91 13.16 48.80
C LEU A 145 -12.15 14.23 47.99
N PHE A 146 -11.62 15.25 48.66
CA PHE A 146 -10.75 16.22 48.01
C PHE A 146 -9.46 15.59 47.50
N SER A 147 -8.81 14.72 48.29
CA SER A 147 -7.60 14.01 47.85
C SER A 147 -7.88 13.07 46.67
N GLU A 148 -9.02 12.39 46.65
CA GLU A 148 -9.42 11.52 45.54
C GLU A 148 -9.72 12.35 44.29
N ALA A 149 -10.44 13.47 44.43
CA ALA A 149 -10.68 14.39 43.32
C ALA A 149 -9.36 14.95 42.76
N ASP A 150 -8.42 15.36 43.61
CA ASP A 150 -7.10 15.83 43.19
C ASP A 150 -6.31 14.76 42.44
N PHE A 151 -6.31 13.51 42.92
CA PHE A 151 -5.70 12.39 42.21
C PHE A 151 -6.31 12.20 40.82
N LEU A 152 -7.63 12.24 40.70
CA LEU A 152 -8.33 12.09 39.42
C LEU A 152 -8.02 13.25 38.46
N LEU A 153 -7.98 14.48 38.96
CA LEU A 153 -7.63 15.67 38.18
C LEU A 153 -6.19 15.63 37.67
N ASN A 154 -5.24 15.23 38.52
CA ASN A 154 -3.84 15.08 38.12
C ASN A 154 -3.66 13.97 37.07
N ASN A 155 -4.38 12.85 37.19
CA ASN A 155 -4.38 11.82 36.16
C ASN A 155 -5.03 12.30 34.86
N ALA A 156 -6.13 13.06 34.93
CA ALA A 156 -6.77 13.64 33.75
C ALA A 156 -5.81 14.59 33.01
N LEU A 157 -5.14 15.48 33.75
CA LEU A 157 -4.12 16.38 33.21
C LEU A 157 -2.98 15.61 32.54
N ARG A 158 -2.48 14.56 33.19
CA ARG A 158 -1.42 13.71 32.62
C ARG A 158 -1.87 13.04 31.32
N LYS A 159 -3.08 12.49 31.29
CA LYS A 159 -3.65 11.86 30.09
C LYS A 159 -3.82 12.85 28.94
N LEU A 160 -4.28 14.05 29.25
CA LEU A 160 -4.46 15.10 28.27
C LEU A 160 -3.13 15.60 27.69
N VAL A 161 -2.14 15.87 28.55
CA VAL A 161 -0.89 16.54 28.14
C VAL A 161 0.15 15.57 27.61
N LEU A 162 0.32 14.39 28.23
CA LEU A 162 1.35 13.44 27.83
C LEU A 162 0.87 12.47 26.75
N ASP A 163 -0.33 11.94 26.92
CA ASP A 163 -0.85 10.88 26.06
C ASP A 163 -1.71 11.43 24.91
N ASN A 164 -2.03 12.74 24.91
CA ASN A 164 -3.02 13.37 24.01
C ASN A 164 -4.38 12.65 24.01
N ASP A 165 -4.69 11.97 25.12
CA ASP A 165 -5.87 11.13 25.28
C ASP A 165 -7.01 11.95 25.88
N VAL A 166 -7.74 12.65 25.00
CA VAL A 166 -8.86 13.53 25.37
C VAL A 166 -10.02 12.73 25.97
N ASP A 167 -10.31 11.53 25.45
CA ASP A 167 -11.46 10.73 25.89
C ASP A 167 -11.28 10.16 27.31
N THR A 168 -10.07 9.67 27.62
CA THR A 168 -9.74 9.24 28.98
C THR A 168 -9.68 10.44 29.93
N ALA A 169 -9.12 11.57 29.50
CA ALA A 169 -9.09 12.79 30.31
C ALA A 169 -10.52 13.25 30.67
N VAL A 170 -11.44 13.29 29.69
CA VAL A 170 -12.86 13.61 29.93
C VAL A 170 -13.50 12.64 30.92
N SER A 171 -13.20 11.35 30.81
CA SER A 171 -13.75 10.32 31.72
C SER A 171 -13.27 10.51 33.16
N LEU A 172 -11.99 10.84 33.35
CA LEU A 172 -11.40 11.12 34.66
C LEU A 172 -11.95 12.41 35.28
N LEU A 173 -12.12 13.48 34.48
CA LEU A 173 -12.74 14.72 34.93
C LEU A 173 -14.18 14.51 35.42
N LYS A 174 -14.96 13.68 34.73
CA LYS A 174 -16.33 13.32 35.18
C LYS A 174 -16.33 12.59 36.52
N LEU A 175 -15.38 11.67 36.72
CA LEU A 175 -15.25 10.96 37.98
C LEU A 175 -14.82 11.89 39.13
N ALA A 176 -13.98 12.90 38.84
CA ALA A 176 -13.63 13.95 39.79
C ALA A 176 -14.86 14.79 40.18
N ASP A 177 -15.69 15.22 39.22
CA ASP A 177 -16.95 15.93 39.51
C ASP A 177 -17.88 15.08 40.38
N GLU A 178 -18.08 13.79 40.06
CA GLU A 178 -18.92 12.88 40.85
C GLU A 178 -18.39 12.69 42.29
N THR A 179 -17.06 12.69 42.46
CA THR A 179 -16.43 12.61 43.77
C THR A 179 -16.71 13.89 44.57
N LEU A 180 -16.60 15.05 43.93
CA LEU A 180 -16.89 16.34 44.57
C LEU A 180 -18.37 16.58 44.85
N VAL A 181 -19.30 15.94 44.12
CA VAL A 181 -20.75 15.97 44.45
C VAL A 181 -21.03 15.47 45.87
N LYS A 182 -20.20 14.52 46.35
CA LYS A 182 -20.33 13.93 47.69
C LYS A 182 -19.84 14.87 48.79
N VAL A 183 -19.16 15.97 48.44
CA VAL A 183 -18.67 17.00 49.36
C VAL A 183 -19.68 18.16 49.41
N ASN A 184 -20.45 18.27 50.48
CA ASN A 184 -21.44 19.35 50.65
C ASN A 184 -20.80 20.65 51.18
N ASN A 185 -19.89 21.27 50.40
CA ASN A 185 -19.17 22.51 50.74
C ASN A 185 -19.08 23.45 49.51
N SER A 186 -19.13 24.77 49.73
CA SER A 186 -18.94 25.81 48.71
C SER A 186 -17.68 25.62 47.88
N GLN A 187 -16.55 25.25 48.49
CA GLN A 187 -15.28 25.05 47.78
C GLN A 187 -15.39 23.91 46.74
N ALA A 188 -16.10 22.83 47.06
CA ALA A 188 -16.32 21.75 46.10
C ALA A 188 -17.15 22.24 44.91
N ASN A 189 -18.15 23.10 45.13
CA ASN A 189 -18.95 23.66 44.04
C ASN A 189 -18.13 24.57 43.11
N GLU A 190 -17.19 25.34 43.64
CA GLU A 190 -16.27 26.18 42.83
C GLU A 190 -15.39 25.32 41.92
N ILE A 191 -14.79 24.26 42.47
CA ILE A 191 -13.95 23.33 41.70
C ILE A 191 -14.79 22.60 40.64
N ARG A 192 -15.99 22.15 40.98
CA ARG A 192 -16.91 21.52 40.03
C ARG A 192 -17.27 22.45 38.88
N SER A 193 -17.47 23.75 39.15
CA SER A 193 -17.72 24.72 38.09
C SER A 193 -16.55 24.81 37.11
N ALA A 194 -15.30 24.80 37.61
CA ALA A 194 -14.10 24.79 36.78
C ALA A 194 -14.00 23.49 35.96
N ILE A 195 -14.20 22.33 36.58
CA ILE A 195 -14.21 21.03 35.89
C ILE A 195 -15.25 20.99 34.76
N ASN A 196 -16.45 21.53 35.00
CA ASN A 196 -17.50 21.58 33.98
C ASN A 196 -17.16 22.53 32.83
N GLN A 197 -16.38 23.58 33.08
CA GLN A 197 -15.85 24.44 32.01
C GLN A 197 -14.81 23.70 31.17
N ASP A 198 -13.88 22.98 31.82
CA ASP A 198 -12.86 22.18 31.13
C ASP A 198 -13.49 21.04 30.32
N LEU A 199 -14.49 20.35 30.88
CA LEU A 199 -15.25 19.32 30.18
C LEU A 199 -15.91 19.87 28.91
N LYS A 200 -16.51 21.07 28.96
CA LYS A 200 -17.10 21.69 27.76
C LYS A 200 -16.05 21.97 26.69
N GLN A 201 -14.87 22.43 27.08
CA GLN A 201 -13.77 22.67 26.14
C GLN A 201 -13.29 21.36 25.51
N LEU A 202 -13.00 20.33 26.32
CA LEU A 202 -12.52 19.04 25.82
C LEU A 202 -13.54 18.32 24.94
N LEU A 203 -14.82 18.33 25.30
CA LEU A 203 -15.88 17.71 24.50
C LEU A 203 -16.07 18.42 23.14
N SER A 204 -15.78 19.73 23.07
CA SER A 204 -15.79 20.46 21.80
C SER A 204 -14.62 20.05 20.88
N LEU A 205 -13.49 19.61 21.46
CA LEU A 205 -12.34 19.09 20.71
C LEU A 205 -12.57 17.68 20.19
N SER A 206 -13.14 16.78 21.00
CA SER A 206 -13.48 15.40 20.56
C SER A 206 -14.51 15.41 19.42
N SER A 207 -15.34 16.47 19.33
CA SER A 207 -16.27 16.68 18.22
C SER A 207 -15.60 17.14 16.91
N VAL A 208 -14.31 17.47 16.92
CA VAL A 208 -13.57 17.84 15.71
C VAL A 208 -13.34 16.57 14.88
N ASP A 209 -14.13 16.43 13.81
CA ASP A 209 -14.05 15.29 12.89
C ASP A 209 -12.69 15.26 12.16
N GLN A 210 -11.75 14.48 12.72
CA GLN A 210 -10.43 14.26 12.14
C GLN A 210 -10.52 13.62 10.75
N ASN A 211 -11.53 12.80 10.49
CA ASN A 211 -11.71 12.17 9.19
C ASN A 211 -12.10 13.21 8.14
N ALA A 212 -12.98 14.16 8.47
CA ALA A 212 -13.29 15.30 7.61
C ALA A 212 -12.07 16.21 7.39
N ILE A 213 -11.25 16.44 8.42
CA ILE A 213 -10.00 17.20 8.28
C ILE A 213 -9.03 16.48 7.33
N MET A 214 -8.87 15.17 7.48
CA MET A 214 -7.98 14.38 6.64
C MET A 214 -8.47 14.32 5.19
N GLN A 215 -9.79 14.18 4.96
CA GLN A 215 -10.37 14.29 3.62
C GLN A 215 -10.10 15.66 3.00
N LYS A 216 -10.27 16.75 3.76
CA LYS A 216 -9.92 18.10 3.29
C LYS A 216 -8.42 18.24 3.00
N LEU A 217 -7.57 17.64 3.81
CA LEU A 217 -6.12 17.67 3.61
C LEU A 217 -5.70 16.89 2.35
N SER A 218 -6.31 15.72 2.10
CA SER A 218 -6.11 14.96 0.86
C SER A 218 -6.62 15.71 -0.36
N GLN A 219 -7.77 16.39 -0.27
CA GLN A 219 -8.27 17.25 -1.35
C GLN A 219 -7.32 18.41 -1.63
N LEU A 220 -6.78 19.05 -0.59
CA LEU A 220 -5.83 20.14 -0.73
C LEU A 220 -4.51 19.66 -1.33
N ALA A 221 -3.99 18.50 -0.90
CA ALA A 221 -2.78 17.90 -1.47
C ALA A 221 -2.95 17.61 -2.97
N ASN A 222 -4.07 16.99 -3.37
CA ASN A 222 -4.35 16.72 -4.79
C ASN A 222 -4.47 18.00 -5.62
N THR A 223 -4.99 19.09 -5.05
CA THR A 223 -5.10 20.38 -5.74
C THR A 223 -3.73 21.05 -5.92
N VAL A 224 -2.83 20.90 -4.94
CA VAL A 224 -1.44 21.40 -5.03
C VAL A 224 -0.65 20.62 -6.09
N ASP A 225 -0.85 19.31 -6.19
CA ASP A 225 -0.20 18.48 -7.23
C ASP A 225 -0.68 18.88 -8.64
N GLU A 226 -1.96 19.26 -8.81
CA GLU A 226 -2.45 19.80 -10.09
C GLU A 226 -1.84 21.16 -10.43
N LEU A 227 -1.60 22.03 -9.45
CA LEU A 227 -0.98 23.35 -9.66
C LEU A 227 0.50 23.25 -10.08
N GLN A 228 1.22 22.20 -9.69
CA GLN A 228 2.60 21.98 -10.16
C GLN A 228 2.67 21.41 -11.58
N ARG A 229 1.54 20.91 -12.12
CA ARG A 229 1.48 20.32 -13.46
C ARG A 229 1.15 21.34 -14.56
N LEU A 230 0.80 22.58 -14.20
CA LEU A 230 0.53 23.69 -15.12
C LEU A 230 1.78 24.58 -15.27
#